data_AF-A0A923XYC6-F1
#
_entry.id   AF-A0A923XYC6-F1
#
_cell.length_a   1.000
_cell.length_b   1.000
_cell.length_c   1.000
_cell.angle_alpha   90.00
_cell.angle_beta   90.00
_cell.angle_gamma   90.00
#
_symmetry.space_group_name_H-M   'P 1'
#
loop_
_entity.id
_entity.type
_entity.pdbx_description
1 polymer ?
#
loop_
_entity_poly.entity_id
_entity_poly.type
_entity_poly.pdbx_seq_one_letter_code
_entity_poly.pdbx_strand_id
1 'polypeptide(L)'
;MPTASGQMIEKLDADGKVVKAALAKMKDYLDDAGEPDSKDAIEKLTTQFAVFSPRIDKFAREILLKPPIFADEAAYTLVRKLLTATMASVAKTAKVVAAEQAAAKLAVKVKVVSAAKSECLIKDKKMAQALKMVASGTKGRAGPAEKDVKEYNHIHIGGNARYNLLFQPGKKLVLGTLDFHLDTSCSDAQKKEIKKVAARSGGTVTLVISGDEITEE
;
A
#
# COMPACT_ATOMS: atom_id res chain seq x y z
N MET A 1 -25.50 -27.23 -37.96
CA MET A 1 -24.70 -27.25 -36.71
C MET A 1 -25.51 -26.52 -35.65
N PRO A 2 -25.57 -26.99 -34.40
CA PRO A 2 -26.29 -26.29 -33.35
C PRO A 2 -25.61 -24.96 -33.03
N THR A 3 -26.42 -23.93 -32.75
CA THR A 3 -25.95 -22.55 -32.52
C THR A 3 -26.38 -22.07 -31.15
N ALA A 4 -25.55 -21.25 -30.50
CA ALA A 4 -25.90 -20.59 -29.25
C ALA A 4 -27.05 -19.60 -29.45
N SER A 5 -27.96 -19.51 -28.48
CA SER A 5 -29.07 -18.56 -28.54
C SER A 5 -28.60 -17.11 -28.34
N GLY A 6 -29.42 -16.14 -28.78
CA GLY A 6 -29.15 -14.71 -28.56
C GLY A 6 -28.95 -14.38 -27.08
N GLN A 7 -29.81 -14.92 -26.20
CA GLN A 7 -29.71 -14.73 -24.74
C GLN A 7 -28.39 -15.26 -24.15
N MET A 8 -27.88 -16.38 -24.66
CA MET A 8 -26.59 -16.92 -24.24
C MET A 8 -25.45 -15.97 -24.60
N ILE A 9 -25.50 -15.41 -25.81
CA ILE A 9 -24.49 -14.47 -26.31
C ILE A 9 -24.58 -13.12 -25.57
N GLU A 10 -25.78 -12.61 -25.30
CA GLU A 10 -25.98 -11.39 -24.48
C GLU A 10 -25.41 -11.54 -23.07
N LYS A 11 -25.63 -12.69 -22.43
CA LYS A 11 -25.06 -12.98 -21.12
C LYS A 11 -23.52 -13.06 -21.16
N LEU A 12 -22.98 -13.67 -22.21
CA LEU A 12 -21.53 -13.76 -22.41
C LEU A 12 -20.91 -12.36 -22.59
N ASP A 13 -21.55 -11.48 -23.35
CA ASP A 13 -21.13 -10.07 -23.54
C ASP A 13 -21.20 -9.28 -22.22
N ALA A 14 -22.30 -9.40 -21.47
CA ALA A 14 -22.45 -8.74 -20.18
C ALA A 14 -21.34 -9.16 -19.19
N ASP A 15 -21.08 -10.46 -19.06
CA ASP A 15 -20.01 -10.98 -18.20
C ASP A 15 -18.62 -10.50 -18.70
N GLY A 16 -18.40 -10.46 -20.02
CA GLY A 16 -17.18 -9.93 -20.63
C GLY A 16 -16.94 -8.46 -20.29
N LYS A 17 -17.97 -7.62 -20.33
CA LYS A 17 -17.91 -6.20 -19.93
C LYS A 17 -17.58 -6.04 -18.45
N VAL A 18 -18.12 -6.89 -17.58
CA VAL A 18 -17.79 -6.90 -16.14
C VAL A 18 -16.31 -7.21 -15.93
N VAL A 19 -15.75 -8.23 -16.60
CA VAL A 19 -14.32 -8.55 -16.53
C VAL A 19 -13.46 -7.39 -17.02
N LYS A 20 -13.81 -6.81 -18.18
CA LYS A 20 -13.08 -5.66 -18.76
C LYS A 20 -13.04 -4.47 -17.79
N ALA A 21 -14.18 -4.13 -17.18
CA ALA A 21 -14.26 -3.04 -16.22
C ALA A 21 -13.47 -3.32 -14.93
N ALA A 22 -13.49 -4.57 -14.44
CA ALA A 22 -12.72 -4.96 -13.27
C ALA A 22 -11.20 -4.88 -13.51
N LEU A 23 -10.74 -5.37 -14.67
CA LEU A 23 -9.33 -5.29 -15.06
C LEU A 23 -8.85 -3.84 -15.25
N ALA A 24 -9.69 -2.97 -15.82
CA ALA A 24 -9.39 -1.55 -15.93
C ALA A 24 -9.14 -0.91 -14.55
N LYS A 25 -10.04 -1.15 -13.58
CA LYS A 25 -9.86 -0.64 -12.20
C LYS A 25 -8.59 -1.16 -11.52
N MET A 26 -8.22 -2.41 -11.76
CA MET A 26 -6.98 -2.98 -11.22
C MET A 26 -5.75 -2.37 -11.88
N LYS A 27 -5.84 -2.04 -13.17
CA LYS A 27 -4.77 -1.35 -13.88
C LYS A 27 -4.58 0.09 -13.39
N ASP A 28 -5.67 0.83 -13.18
CA ASP A 28 -5.62 2.16 -12.58
C ASP A 28 -4.90 2.12 -11.22
N TYR A 29 -5.12 1.06 -10.43
CA TYR A 29 -4.39 0.84 -9.19
C TYR A 29 -2.88 0.58 -9.39
N LEU A 30 -2.46 -0.14 -10.44
CA LEU A 30 -1.04 -0.33 -10.76
C LEU A 30 -0.36 0.97 -11.17
N ASP A 31 -1.07 1.86 -11.86
CA ASP A 31 -0.52 3.15 -12.25
C ASP A 31 -0.29 4.05 -11.01
N ASP A 32 -1.09 3.87 -9.95
CA ASP A 32 -0.99 4.60 -8.67
C ASP A 32 -0.02 3.95 -7.66
N ALA A 33 0.05 2.63 -7.62
CA ALA A 33 0.87 1.86 -6.68
C ALA A 33 2.09 1.32 -7.44
N GLY A 34 3.29 1.85 -7.16
CA GLY A 34 4.49 1.57 -7.97
C GLY A 34 4.75 0.09 -8.31
N GLU A 35 4.93 -0.78 -7.31
CA GLU A 35 5.20 -2.22 -7.49
C GLU A 35 4.42 -3.06 -6.45
N PRO A 36 3.11 -3.27 -6.63
CA PRO A 36 2.32 -4.10 -5.72
C PRO A 36 2.49 -5.58 -6.06
N ASP A 37 2.33 -6.46 -5.06
CA ASP A 37 2.46 -7.91 -5.22
C ASP A 37 1.48 -8.47 -6.26
N SER A 38 0.34 -7.80 -6.47
CA SER A 38 -0.68 -8.18 -7.46
C SER A 38 -0.33 -7.87 -8.92
N LYS A 39 0.75 -7.14 -9.21
CA LYS A 39 1.12 -6.66 -10.56
C LYS A 39 1.16 -7.76 -11.61
N ASP A 40 1.98 -8.79 -11.42
CA ASP A 40 2.15 -9.88 -12.39
C ASP A 40 0.82 -10.61 -12.67
N ALA A 41 -0.01 -10.76 -11.64
CA ALA A 41 -1.31 -11.41 -11.77
C ALA A 41 -2.29 -10.57 -12.61
N ILE A 42 -2.30 -9.25 -12.42
CA ILE A 42 -3.14 -8.31 -13.18
C ILE A 42 -2.70 -8.25 -14.65
N GLU A 43 -1.40 -8.16 -14.92
CA GLU A 43 -0.86 -8.12 -16.28
C GLU A 43 -1.16 -9.43 -17.04
N LYS A 44 -0.97 -10.57 -16.38
CA LYS A 44 -1.29 -11.89 -16.95
C LYS A 44 -2.77 -12.02 -17.27
N LEU A 45 -3.66 -11.61 -16.36
CA LEU A 45 -5.11 -11.68 -16.59
C LEU A 45 -5.55 -10.73 -17.72
N THR A 46 -4.96 -9.55 -17.79
CA THR A 46 -5.22 -8.58 -18.87
C THR A 46 -4.84 -9.17 -20.23
N THR A 47 -3.65 -9.77 -20.31
CA THR A 47 -3.18 -10.43 -21.53
C THR A 47 -4.07 -11.61 -21.91
N GLN A 48 -4.43 -12.47 -20.94
CA GLN A 48 -5.31 -13.62 -21.19
C GLN A 48 -6.70 -13.19 -21.69
N PHE A 49 -7.29 -12.17 -21.07
CA PHE A 49 -8.60 -11.67 -21.49
C PHE A 49 -8.55 -11.05 -22.90
N ALA A 50 -7.48 -10.34 -23.24
CA ALA A 50 -7.29 -9.75 -24.56
C ALA A 50 -7.23 -10.78 -25.71
N VAL A 51 -6.82 -12.03 -25.42
CA VAL A 51 -6.77 -13.10 -26.44
C VAL A 51 -8.16 -13.50 -26.93
N PHE A 52 -9.17 -13.53 -26.06
CA PHE A 52 -10.50 -14.05 -26.41
C PHE A 52 -11.62 -13.02 -26.37
N SER A 53 -11.42 -11.84 -25.77
CA SER A 53 -12.43 -10.77 -25.75
C SER A 53 -12.89 -10.31 -27.14
N PRO A 54 -12.05 -10.27 -28.21
CA PRO A 54 -12.53 -9.91 -29.54
C PRO A 54 -13.57 -10.89 -30.10
N ARG A 55 -13.53 -12.16 -29.65
CA ARG A 55 -14.54 -13.16 -30.04
C ARG A 55 -15.88 -12.91 -29.35
N ILE A 56 -15.87 -12.47 -28.09
CA ILE A 56 -17.08 -12.05 -27.37
C ILE A 56 -17.72 -10.87 -28.10
N ASP A 57 -16.93 -9.83 -28.40
CA ASP A 57 -17.41 -8.65 -29.12
C ASP A 57 -17.95 -9.00 -30.51
N LYS A 58 -17.29 -9.96 -31.20
CA LYS A 58 -17.76 -10.46 -32.49
C LYS A 58 -19.14 -11.11 -32.36
N PHE A 59 -19.33 -12.04 -31.44
CA PHE A 59 -20.63 -12.70 -31.23
C PHE A 59 -21.72 -11.68 -30.88
N ALA A 60 -21.42 -10.72 -29.99
CA ALA A 60 -22.35 -9.67 -29.60
C ALA A 60 -22.77 -8.79 -30.78
N ARG A 61 -21.85 -8.47 -31.70
CA ARG A 61 -22.18 -7.72 -32.93
C ARG A 61 -22.99 -8.55 -33.91
N GLU A 62 -22.65 -9.82 -34.08
CA GLU A 62 -23.26 -10.72 -35.07
C GLU A 62 -24.74 -11.02 -34.77
N ILE A 63 -25.13 -11.10 -33.50
CA ILE A 63 -26.55 -11.27 -33.11
C ILE A 63 -27.41 -10.04 -33.38
N LEU A 64 -26.82 -8.86 -33.60
CA LEU A 64 -27.53 -7.61 -33.90
C LEU A 64 -27.76 -7.40 -35.41
N LEU A 65 -27.19 -8.26 -36.26
CA LEU A 65 -27.35 -8.18 -37.72
C LEU A 65 -28.78 -8.56 -38.16
N LYS A 66 -29.13 -8.21 -39.39
CA LYS A 66 -30.40 -8.60 -40.03
C LYS A 66 -30.10 -9.29 -41.37
N PRO A 67 -30.20 -10.63 -41.47
CA PRO A 67 -30.60 -11.56 -40.40
C PRO A 67 -29.51 -11.75 -39.32
N PRO A 68 -29.88 -12.14 -38.08
CA PRO A 68 -28.91 -12.43 -37.02
C PRO A 68 -28.00 -13.60 -37.38
N ILE A 69 -26.73 -13.49 -37.01
CA ILE A 69 -25.76 -14.58 -37.13
C ILE A 69 -25.45 -15.11 -35.74
N PHE A 70 -25.84 -16.36 -35.48
CA PHE A 70 -25.59 -17.01 -34.20
C PHE A 70 -24.25 -17.74 -34.20
N ALA A 71 -23.55 -17.69 -33.07
CA ALA A 71 -22.30 -18.40 -32.88
C ALA A 71 -22.51 -19.91 -32.89
N ASP A 72 -21.56 -20.65 -33.47
CA ASP A 72 -21.48 -22.10 -33.32
C ASP A 72 -21.38 -22.47 -31.82
N GLU A 73 -22.09 -23.52 -31.41
CA GLU A 73 -22.19 -23.90 -30.00
C GLU A 73 -20.83 -24.30 -29.39
N ALA A 74 -19.95 -24.96 -30.16
CA ALA A 74 -18.61 -25.32 -29.67
C ALA A 74 -17.73 -24.08 -29.51
N ALA A 75 -17.80 -23.14 -30.46
CA ALA A 75 -17.10 -21.86 -30.36
C ALA A 75 -17.58 -21.03 -29.16
N TYR A 76 -18.90 -20.95 -28.95
CA TYR A 76 -19.48 -20.31 -27.76
C TYR A 76 -19.00 -20.98 -26.47
N THR A 77 -19.10 -22.32 -26.39
CA THR A 77 -18.77 -23.08 -25.18
C THR A 77 -17.31 -22.89 -24.77
N LEU A 78 -16.40 -22.88 -25.75
CA LEU A 78 -14.99 -22.61 -25.50
C LEU A 78 -14.77 -21.22 -24.89
N VAL A 79 -15.36 -20.18 -25.51
CA VAL A 79 -15.22 -18.80 -25.02
C VAL A 79 -15.86 -18.64 -23.64
N ARG A 80 -17.03 -19.26 -23.41
CA ARG A 80 -17.70 -19.25 -22.11
C ARG A 80 -16.83 -19.88 -21.02
N LYS A 81 -16.21 -21.04 -21.30
CA LYS A 81 -15.31 -21.72 -20.37
C LYS A 81 -14.12 -20.84 -20.01
N LEU A 82 -13.49 -20.21 -21.00
CA LEU A 82 -12.38 -19.27 -20.79
C LEU A 82 -12.82 -18.08 -19.94
N LEU A 83 -13.93 -17.43 -20.29
CA LEU A 83 -14.46 -16.30 -19.55
C LEU A 83 -14.76 -16.64 -18.09
N THR A 84 -15.42 -17.76 -17.82
CA THR A 84 -15.74 -18.20 -16.46
C THR A 84 -14.47 -18.45 -15.63
N ALA A 85 -13.44 -19.06 -16.22
CA ALA A 85 -12.15 -19.23 -15.55
C ALA A 85 -11.49 -17.87 -15.24
N THR A 86 -11.45 -16.96 -16.22
CA THR A 86 -10.91 -15.60 -16.04
C THR A 86 -11.68 -14.82 -14.97
N MET A 87 -13.01 -14.90 -14.93
CA MET A 87 -13.84 -14.26 -13.90
C MET A 87 -13.47 -14.73 -12.49
N ALA A 88 -13.26 -16.03 -12.30
CA ALA A 88 -12.87 -16.58 -11.00
C ALA A 88 -11.49 -16.05 -10.56
N SER A 89 -10.52 -16.00 -11.49
CA SER A 89 -9.20 -15.45 -11.22
C SER A 89 -9.25 -13.94 -10.95
N VAL A 90 -10.02 -13.17 -11.73
CA VAL A 90 -10.24 -11.74 -11.51
C VAL A 90 -10.84 -11.49 -10.14
N ALA A 91 -11.85 -12.25 -9.72
CA ALA A 91 -12.45 -12.12 -8.40
C ALA A 91 -11.44 -12.40 -7.26
N LYS A 92 -10.54 -13.37 -7.44
CA LYS A 92 -9.46 -13.65 -6.48
C LYS A 92 -8.45 -12.50 -6.42
N THR A 93 -7.97 -12.02 -7.56
CA THR A 93 -7.01 -10.92 -7.64
C THR A 93 -7.62 -9.62 -7.10
N ALA A 94 -8.90 -9.34 -7.36
CA ALA A 94 -9.61 -8.18 -6.82
C ALA A 94 -9.57 -8.12 -5.29
N LYS A 95 -9.66 -9.28 -4.61
CA LYS A 95 -9.57 -9.34 -3.16
C LYS A 95 -8.16 -9.00 -2.65
N VAL A 96 -7.13 -9.44 -3.37
CA VAL A 96 -5.73 -9.11 -3.07
C VAL A 96 -5.51 -7.60 -3.23
N VAL A 97 -5.91 -7.04 -4.37
CA VAL A 97 -5.83 -5.58 -4.62
C VAL A 97 -6.57 -4.78 -3.55
N ALA A 98 -7.78 -5.21 -3.15
CA ALA A 98 -8.52 -4.53 -2.10
C ALA A 98 -7.78 -4.57 -0.74
N ALA A 99 -7.10 -5.68 -0.43
CA ALA A 99 -6.28 -5.80 0.79
C ALA A 99 -5.02 -4.91 0.71
N GLU A 100 -4.35 -4.85 -0.44
CA GLU A 100 -3.21 -3.97 -0.67
C GLU A 100 -3.61 -2.49 -0.58
N GLN A 101 -4.73 -2.10 -1.19
CA GLN A 101 -5.29 -0.75 -1.08
C GLN A 101 -5.66 -0.39 0.36
N ALA A 102 -6.22 -1.34 1.12
CA ALA A 102 -6.50 -1.12 2.54
C ALA A 102 -5.20 -0.95 3.34
N ALA A 103 -4.18 -1.74 3.06
CA ALA A 103 -2.86 -1.63 3.68
C ALA A 103 -2.17 -0.29 3.34
N ALA A 104 -2.25 0.15 2.09
CA ALA A 104 -1.73 1.44 1.64
C ALA A 104 -2.44 2.63 2.32
N LYS A 105 -3.75 2.54 2.55
CA LYS A 105 -4.49 3.55 3.34
C LYS A 105 -4.09 3.56 4.82
N LEU A 106 -3.63 2.44 5.34
CA LEU A 106 -3.08 2.32 6.69
C LEU A 106 -1.61 2.73 6.77
N ALA A 107 -0.96 3.00 5.63
CA ALA A 107 0.42 3.44 5.61
C ALA A 107 0.54 4.83 6.25
N VAL A 108 1.35 4.92 7.30
CA VAL A 108 1.51 6.16 8.06
C VAL A 108 2.79 6.85 7.59
N LYS A 109 2.66 8.11 7.18
CA LYS A 109 3.80 8.95 6.80
C LYS A 109 4.31 9.74 8.01
N VAL A 110 5.62 9.68 8.25
CA VAL A 110 6.28 10.46 9.31
C VAL A 110 7.49 11.19 8.74
N LYS A 111 7.69 12.44 9.17
CA LYS A 111 8.87 13.22 8.79
C LYS A 111 10.00 12.93 9.77
N VAL A 112 11.18 12.68 9.24
CA VAL A 112 12.40 12.40 10.00
C VAL A 112 13.51 13.32 9.51
N VAL A 113 14.32 13.86 10.41
CA VAL A 113 15.53 14.59 10.02
C VAL A 113 16.48 13.62 9.30
N SER A 114 17.05 14.00 8.16
CA SER A 114 17.86 13.09 7.33
C SER A 114 18.99 12.38 8.11
N ALA A 115 19.58 13.04 9.10
CA ALA A 115 20.61 12.47 9.97
C ALA A 115 20.13 11.28 10.84
N ALA A 116 18.83 11.15 11.07
CA ALA A 116 18.21 10.06 11.83
C ALA A 116 17.62 8.94 10.96
N LYS A 117 17.74 9.05 9.63
CA LYS A 117 17.15 8.10 8.68
C LYS A 117 17.55 6.66 8.98
N SER A 118 18.85 6.39 9.06
CA SER A 118 19.37 5.02 9.29
C SER A 118 18.99 4.45 10.66
N GLU A 119 18.72 5.31 11.64
CA GLU A 119 18.26 4.89 12.97
C GLU A 119 16.79 4.46 12.96
N CYS A 120 15.99 4.99 12.02
CA CYS A 120 14.55 4.70 11.93
C CYS A 120 14.23 3.59 10.92
N LEU A 121 15.10 3.36 9.92
CA LEU A 121 14.96 2.31 8.90
C LEU A 121 15.40 0.93 9.43
N ILE A 122 14.82 0.50 10.55
CA ILE A 122 15.05 -0.82 11.14
C ILE A 122 13.74 -1.59 11.17
N LYS A 123 13.80 -2.89 10.82
CA LYS A 123 12.63 -3.78 10.84
C LYS A 123 12.29 -4.18 12.28
N ASP A 124 11.73 -3.24 13.03
CA ASP A 124 11.31 -3.41 14.42
C ASP A 124 9.87 -2.89 14.62
N LYS A 125 8.99 -3.78 15.09
CA LYS A 125 7.57 -3.50 15.34
C LYS A 125 7.35 -2.34 16.33
N LYS A 126 8.21 -2.23 17.36
CA LYS A 126 8.11 -1.20 18.39
C LYS A 126 8.58 0.15 17.83
N MET A 127 9.60 0.15 16.97
CA MET A 127 9.99 1.36 16.23
C MET A 127 8.84 1.85 15.34
N ALA A 128 8.27 0.95 14.53
CA ALA A 128 7.12 1.27 13.68
C ALA A 128 5.96 1.85 14.50
N GLN A 129 5.65 1.27 15.67
CA GLN A 129 4.64 1.79 16.58
C GLN A 129 4.99 3.19 17.11
N ALA A 130 6.22 3.43 17.55
CA ALA A 130 6.65 4.73 18.06
C ALA A 130 6.56 5.82 16.98
N LEU A 131 6.99 5.52 15.76
CA LEU A 131 6.88 6.43 14.62
C LEU A 131 5.41 6.73 14.25
N LYS A 132 4.54 5.71 14.28
CA LYS A 132 3.08 5.90 14.10
C LYS A 132 2.49 6.82 15.16
N MET A 133 2.93 6.70 16.42
CA MET A 133 2.50 7.59 17.50
C MET A 133 2.93 9.04 17.27
N VAL A 134 4.14 9.27 16.74
CA VAL A 134 4.58 10.64 16.35
C VAL A 134 3.70 11.20 15.24
N ALA A 135 3.45 10.41 14.19
CA ALA A 135 2.63 10.83 13.07
C ALA A 135 1.16 11.11 13.46
N SER A 136 0.61 10.32 14.40
CA SER A 136 -0.73 10.56 14.96
C SER A 136 -0.82 11.83 15.82
N GLY A 137 0.32 12.42 16.20
CA GLY A 137 0.37 13.61 17.05
C GLY A 137 0.37 13.31 18.54
N THR A 138 0.79 12.11 18.93
CA THR A 138 0.97 11.77 20.34
C THR A 138 1.99 12.71 20.96
N LYS A 139 1.63 13.31 22.11
CA LYS A 139 2.53 14.24 22.82
C LYS A 139 3.80 13.55 23.33
N GLY A 140 3.75 12.27 23.68
CA GLY A 140 4.89 11.57 24.28
C GLY A 140 5.19 12.11 25.68
N ARG A 141 6.46 11.99 26.11
CA ARG A 141 6.95 12.51 27.39
C ARG A 141 7.92 13.66 27.16
N ALA A 142 7.82 14.69 27.99
CA ALA A 142 8.77 15.79 27.94
C ALA A 142 10.19 15.28 28.23
N GLY A 143 11.16 15.66 27.39
CA GLY A 143 12.56 15.46 27.70
C GLY A 143 13.06 16.46 28.75
N PRO A 144 14.25 16.24 29.34
CA PRO A 144 14.89 17.25 30.16
C PRO A 144 15.05 18.57 29.37
N ALA A 145 14.68 19.68 30.00
CA ALA A 145 14.85 20.99 29.39
C ALA A 145 16.34 21.32 29.32
N GLU A 146 16.84 21.53 28.11
CA GLU A 146 18.23 21.85 27.87
C GLU A 146 18.37 23.23 27.23
N LYS A 147 19.32 24.02 27.74
CA LYS A 147 19.62 25.34 27.18
C LYS A 147 20.02 25.20 25.70
N ASP A 148 19.49 26.09 24.86
CA ASP A 148 19.74 26.18 23.41
C ASP A 148 19.19 25.00 22.57
N VAL A 149 18.32 24.17 23.15
CA VAL A 149 17.64 23.07 22.45
C VAL A 149 16.16 23.39 22.31
N LYS A 150 15.61 23.17 21.10
CA LYS A 150 14.16 23.32 20.85
C LYS A 150 13.39 22.29 21.67
N GLU A 151 12.16 22.63 22.07
CA GLU A 151 11.28 21.70 22.76
C GLU A 151 11.19 20.37 22.00
N TYR A 152 11.50 19.28 22.72
CA TYR A 152 11.45 17.93 22.20
C TYR A 152 10.81 17.02 23.23
N ASN A 153 10.08 16.05 22.72
CA ASN A 153 9.50 14.97 23.51
C ASN A 153 10.11 13.65 23.07
N HIS A 154 9.90 12.62 23.88
CA HIS A 154 10.35 11.28 23.58
C HIS A 154 9.23 10.25 23.75
N ILE A 155 9.36 9.14 23.03
CA ILE A 155 8.55 7.92 23.18
C ILE A 155 9.50 6.76 23.46
N HIS A 156 9.20 5.97 24.49
CA HIS A 156 9.90 4.72 24.72
C HIS A 156 9.61 3.73 23.59
N ILE A 157 10.67 3.20 22.99
CA ILE A 157 10.59 2.11 22.04
C ILE A 157 10.73 0.80 22.84
N GLY A 158 9.61 0.13 23.08
CA GLY A 158 9.54 -1.12 23.83
C GLY A 158 9.34 -0.98 25.34
N GLY A 159 9.40 -2.10 26.04
CA GLY A 159 8.97 -2.21 27.45
C GLY A 159 9.97 -1.72 28.51
N ASN A 160 11.25 -1.59 28.16
CA ASN A 160 12.32 -1.34 29.17
C ASN A 160 12.81 0.12 29.24
N ALA A 161 12.13 1.07 28.59
CA ALA A 161 12.41 2.51 28.64
C ALA A 161 13.86 2.97 28.31
N ARG A 162 14.71 2.05 27.82
CA ARG A 162 16.10 2.32 27.42
C ARG A 162 16.18 2.90 26.02
N TYR A 163 15.41 2.38 25.08
CA TYR A 163 15.44 2.89 23.73
C TYR A 163 14.36 3.96 23.55
N ASN A 164 14.75 5.12 23.04
CA ASN A 164 13.94 6.34 23.04
C ASN A 164 13.92 6.97 21.66
N LEU A 165 12.72 7.28 21.15
CA LEU A 165 12.52 8.07 19.94
C LEU A 165 12.32 9.53 20.31
N LEU A 166 13.20 10.43 19.89
CA LEU A 166 13.09 11.88 20.11
C LEU A 166 12.39 12.54 18.93
N PHE A 167 11.47 13.45 19.22
CA PHE A 167 10.70 14.17 18.20
C PHE A 167 10.25 15.56 18.69
N GLN A 168 9.92 16.43 17.73
CA GLN A 168 9.29 17.72 18.01
C GLN A 168 7.77 17.58 17.92
N PRO A 169 7.03 17.65 19.05
CA PRO A 169 5.60 17.35 19.07
C PRO A 169 4.78 18.30 18.18
N GLY A 170 5.10 19.59 18.19
CA GLY A 170 4.41 20.60 17.36
C GLY A 170 4.63 20.45 15.85
N LYS A 171 5.71 19.76 15.43
CA LYS A 171 6.06 19.57 14.01
C LYS A 171 5.90 18.14 13.52
N LYS A 172 5.58 17.19 14.41
CA LYS A 172 5.59 15.74 14.12
C LYS A 172 6.87 15.29 13.41
N LEU A 173 8.00 15.86 13.82
CA LEU A 173 9.30 15.67 13.21
C LEU A 173 10.17 14.82 14.13
N VAL A 174 10.58 13.65 13.66
CA VAL A 174 11.50 12.77 14.37
C VAL A 174 12.93 13.32 14.24
N LEU A 175 13.60 13.43 15.38
CA LEU A 175 14.96 13.94 15.49
C LEU A 175 15.99 12.80 15.54
N GLY A 176 15.61 11.64 16.06
CA GLY A 176 16.48 10.47 16.16
C GLY A 176 16.14 9.58 17.34
N THR A 177 17.07 8.68 17.63
CA THR A 177 16.95 7.69 18.69
C THR A 177 18.07 7.82 19.72
N LEU A 178 17.83 7.36 20.95
CA LEU A 178 18.81 7.27 22.03
C LEU A 178 18.66 5.92 22.73
N ASP A 179 19.78 5.30 23.13
CA ASP A 179 19.80 4.00 23.82
C ASP A 179 20.22 4.12 25.29
N PHE A 180 19.46 4.88 26.05
CA PHE A 180 19.51 4.92 27.50
C PHE A 180 18.22 5.52 28.07
N HIS A 181 17.97 5.29 29.37
CA HIS A 181 16.82 5.86 30.05
C HIS A 181 16.94 7.38 30.19
N LEU A 182 15.88 8.10 29.80
CA LEU A 182 15.81 9.56 29.89
C LEU A 182 15.14 9.97 31.19
N ASP A 183 15.94 10.42 32.15
CA ASP A 183 15.47 10.97 33.42
C ASP A 183 16.37 12.12 33.91
N THR A 184 16.09 12.63 35.10
CA THR A 184 16.87 13.72 35.72
C THR A 184 18.27 13.27 36.18
N SER A 185 18.52 11.96 36.25
CA SER A 185 19.79 11.35 36.70
C SER A 185 20.76 11.04 35.55
N CYS A 186 20.42 11.41 34.31
CA CYS A 186 21.34 11.28 33.18
C CYS A 186 22.72 11.91 33.48
N SER A 187 23.77 11.15 33.20
CA SER A 187 25.17 11.61 33.26
C SER A 187 25.43 12.75 32.27
N ASP A 188 26.51 13.50 32.48
CA ASP A 188 26.90 14.59 31.58
C ASP A 188 27.19 14.11 30.14
N ALA A 189 27.68 12.88 29.98
CA ALA A 189 27.86 12.26 28.68
C ALA A 189 26.51 12.03 27.98
N GLN A 190 25.52 11.48 28.69
CA GLN A 190 24.17 11.28 28.17
C GLN A 190 23.48 12.60 27.85
N LYS A 191 23.61 13.63 28.70
CA LYS A 191 23.07 14.97 28.42
C LYS A 191 23.67 15.59 27.16
N LYS A 192 24.97 15.43 26.92
CA LYS A 192 25.61 15.87 25.67
C LYS A 192 25.03 15.15 24.45
N GLU A 193 24.75 13.86 24.57
CA GLU A 193 24.16 13.07 23.49
C GLU A 193 22.70 13.47 23.21
N ILE A 194 21.91 13.68 24.26
CA ILE A 194 20.55 14.25 24.19
C ILE A 194 20.58 15.55 23.40
N LYS A 195 21.45 16.51 23.79
CA LYS A 195 21.57 17.79 23.10
C LYS A 195 21.92 17.61 21.63
N LYS A 196 22.88 16.72 21.33
CA LYS A 196 23.30 16.42 19.96
C LYS A 196 22.14 15.93 19.11
N VAL A 197 21.32 15.01 19.61
CA VAL A 197 20.16 14.47 18.87
C VAL A 197 19.03 15.48 18.80
N ALA A 198 18.69 16.13 19.91
CA ALA A 198 17.60 17.09 19.98
C ALA A 198 17.86 18.38 19.20
N ALA A 199 19.13 18.76 19.01
CA ALA A 199 19.55 19.89 18.17
C ALA A 199 19.63 19.55 16.67
N ARG A 200 19.38 18.29 16.26
CA ARG A 200 19.41 17.91 14.85
C ARG A 200 18.42 18.76 14.06
N SER A 201 18.93 19.29 12.96
CA SER A 201 18.20 20.13 12.01
C SER A 201 18.77 19.90 10.61
N GLY A 202 18.10 20.41 9.58
CA GLY A 202 18.49 20.23 8.19
C GLY A 202 17.37 19.59 7.36
N GLY A 203 17.77 18.87 6.31
CA GLY A 203 16.86 18.15 5.42
C GLY A 203 15.96 17.16 6.18
N THR A 204 14.78 16.92 5.62
CA THR A 204 13.84 15.93 6.12
C THR A 204 13.58 14.87 5.07
N VAL A 205 13.50 13.62 5.49
CA VAL A 205 13.02 12.50 4.69
C VAL A 205 11.65 12.07 5.21
N THR A 206 10.78 11.61 4.31
CA THR A 206 9.50 11.01 4.68
C THR A 206 9.71 9.50 4.76
N LEU A 207 9.35 8.92 5.91
CA LEU A 207 9.27 7.47 6.04
C LEU A 207 7.81 7.03 5.94
N VAL A 208 7.59 5.93 5.23
CA VAL A 208 6.29 5.28 5.06
C VAL A 208 6.28 4.03 5.94
N ILE A 209 5.28 3.92 6.81
CA ILE A 209 5.14 2.82 7.75
C ILE A 209 3.93 1.97 7.35
N SER A 210 4.17 0.82 6.74
CA SER A 210 3.16 -0.12 6.27
C SER A 210 3.20 -1.37 7.14
N GLY A 211 2.18 -1.56 8.00
CA GLY A 211 2.25 -2.63 9.01
C GLY A 211 3.43 -2.39 9.97
N ASP A 212 4.38 -3.32 10.01
CA ASP A 212 5.61 -3.23 10.82
C ASP A 212 6.85 -2.87 9.99
N GLU A 213 6.67 -2.63 8.69
CA GLU A 213 7.75 -2.26 7.76
C GLU A 213 7.86 -0.74 7.63
N ILE A 214 9.10 -0.26 7.57
CA ILE A 214 9.43 1.16 7.47
C ILE A 214 10.29 1.31 6.22
N THR A 215 9.80 2.05 5.25
CA THR A 215 10.51 2.37 4.01
C THR A 215 10.65 3.88 3.87
N GLU A 216 11.55 4.29 3.00
CA GLU A 216 11.61 5.68 2.53
C GLU A 216 10.61 5.85 1.39
N GLU A 217 10.02 7.05 1.30
CA GLU A 217 9.20 7.48 0.15
C GLU A 217 10.05 7.80 -1.08
#